data_AF-A0A1Q9V8F9-F1
#
_entry.id   AF-A0A1Q9V8F9-F1
#
_cell.length_a   1.000
_cell.length_b   1.000
_cell.length_c   1.000
_cell.angle_alpha   90.00
_cell.angle_beta   90.00
_cell.angle_gamma   90.00
#
_symmetry.space_group_name_H-M   'P 1'
#
loop_
_entity.id
_entity.type
_entity.pdbx_description
1 polymer ?
#
loop_
_entity_poly.entity_id
_entity_poly.type
_entity_poly.pdbx_seq_one_letter_code
_entity_poly.pdbx_strand_id
1 'polypeptide(L)'
;MGSAALTLTGLALVLLGTLGNRSRPEPLDLIPGAEATAVLLPGVLLAFWAFVGFENLTFLARELRAPHRDFLPVSVAALGLYGTFAVALTVTVALSVARSGVDPVAGLLQIAESPPVRAVVAVVAVSAMLINAVAWVRGLTTLLRLAAADGTLPRRTPAPVVTMGALFSVTFAVLLTNHGLTVDALAASSAVFVLIYAVCIVGYVRLYGLTVRTVSNAALLVVMAAALVQSGGRSLYGACVAVCCLAWCAWRHRRANGVSHIAGTR
;
A
#
# COMPACT_ATOMS: atom_id res chain seq x y z
N MET A 1 -19.70 -5.62 11.49
CA MET A 1 -20.44 -6.26 10.38
C MET A 1 -19.64 -6.30 9.08
N GLY A 2 -18.94 -5.23 8.68
CA GLY A 2 -18.17 -5.21 7.41
C GLY A 2 -16.99 -6.21 7.31
N SER A 3 -16.22 -6.41 8.38
CA SER A 3 -15.08 -7.36 8.37
C SER A 3 -15.51 -8.82 8.22
N ALA A 4 -16.58 -9.24 8.90
CA ALA A 4 -17.12 -10.60 8.79
C ALA A 4 -17.63 -10.90 7.37
N ALA A 5 -18.32 -9.94 6.74
CA ALA A 5 -18.77 -10.08 5.37
C ALA A 5 -17.59 -10.24 4.39
N LEU A 6 -16.54 -9.43 4.54
CA LEU A 6 -15.32 -9.54 3.73
C LEU A 6 -14.66 -10.92 3.84
N THR A 7 -14.48 -11.41 5.07
CA THR A 7 -13.87 -12.72 5.32
C THR A 7 -14.72 -13.86 4.77
N LEU A 8 -16.04 -13.81 4.99
CA LEU A 8 -16.97 -14.84 4.51
C LEU A 8 -17.03 -14.86 2.98
N THR A 9 -17.10 -13.70 2.33
CA THR A 9 -17.14 -13.62 0.86
C THR A 9 -15.88 -14.18 0.24
N GLY A 10 -14.68 -13.81 0.71
CA GLY A 10 -13.49 -14.39 0.09
C GLY A 10 -13.23 -15.84 0.50
N LEU A 11 -13.65 -16.30 1.69
CA LEU A 11 -13.64 -17.74 2.00
C LEU A 11 -14.54 -18.51 1.03
N ALA A 12 -15.73 -17.99 0.75
CA ALA A 12 -16.64 -18.56 -0.24
C ALA A 12 -16.01 -18.58 -1.64
N LEU A 13 -15.33 -17.51 -2.05
CA LEU A 13 -14.63 -17.48 -3.35
C LEU A 13 -13.49 -18.49 -3.43
N VAL A 14 -12.69 -18.64 -2.37
CA VAL A 14 -11.64 -19.66 -2.30
C VAL A 14 -12.23 -21.06 -2.41
N LEU A 15 -13.31 -21.34 -1.68
CA LEU A 15 -13.99 -22.63 -1.74
C LEU A 15 -14.61 -22.89 -3.12
N LEU A 16 -15.25 -21.89 -3.73
CA LEU A 16 -15.88 -22.02 -5.04
C LEU A 16 -14.83 -22.28 -6.14
N GLY A 17 -13.74 -21.51 -6.19
CA GLY A 17 -12.73 -21.71 -7.23
C GLY A 17 -11.87 -22.96 -7.03
N THR A 18 -11.68 -23.44 -5.79
CA THR A 18 -11.01 -24.73 -5.54
C THR A 18 -11.90 -25.95 -5.85
N LEU A 19 -13.21 -25.87 -5.55
CA LEU A 19 -14.16 -26.95 -5.82
C LEU A 19 -14.60 -27.02 -7.29
N GLY A 20 -14.69 -25.88 -7.98
CA GLY A 20 -15.05 -25.79 -9.40
C GLY A 20 -13.98 -26.30 -10.36
N ASN A 21 -12.71 -26.41 -9.92
CA ASN A 21 -11.57 -26.68 -10.79
C ASN A 21 -11.19 -28.18 -10.91
N ARG A 22 -12.11 -29.11 -10.65
CA ARG A 22 -11.83 -30.57 -10.71
C ARG A 22 -11.55 -31.12 -12.12
N SER A 23 -11.57 -30.29 -13.17
CA SER A 23 -11.60 -30.75 -14.57
C SER A 23 -10.50 -30.18 -15.47
N ARG A 24 -9.46 -29.51 -14.95
CA ARG A 24 -8.36 -29.00 -15.79
C ARG A 24 -7.28 -30.09 -16.04
N PRO A 25 -6.91 -30.36 -17.31
CA PRO A 25 -5.89 -31.35 -17.66
C PRO A 25 -4.44 -30.82 -17.68
N GLU A 26 -4.20 -29.51 -17.60
CA GLU A 26 -2.83 -28.98 -17.62
C GLU A 26 -2.21 -28.85 -16.21
N PRO A 27 -0.94 -29.27 -16.03
CA PRO A 27 -0.20 -28.99 -14.81
C PRO A 27 -0.02 -27.49 -14.64
N LEU A 28 -0.55 -26.95 -13.54
CA LEU A 28 -0.33 -25.56 -13.17
C LEU A 28 1.09 -25.40 -12.60
N ASP A 29 1.95 -24.74 -13.37
CA ASP A 29 3.27 -24.35 -12.88
C ASP A 29 3.15 -23.07 -12.04
N LEU A 30 2.84 -23.25 -10.75
CA LEU A 30 2.76 -22.17 -9.76
C LEU A 30 4.13 -21.69 -9.30
N ILE A 31 5.18 -22.45 -9.61
CA ILE A 31 6.55 -22.11 -9.24
C ILE A 31 7.15 -21.32 -10.40
N PRO A 32 7.56 -20.06 -10.19
CA PRO A 32 8.20 -19.29 -11.25
C PRO A 32 9.50 -19.99 -11.69
N GLY A 33 9.61 -20.31 -12.98
CA GLY A 33 10.86 -20.74 -13.59
C GLY A 33 11.93 -19.63 -13.55
N ALA A 34 13.19 -19.98 -13.82
CA ALA A 34 14.32 -19.03 -13.75
C ALA A 34 14.13 -17.76 -14.61
N GLU A 35 13.36 -17.87 -15.69
CA GLU A 35 13.04 -16.79 -16.63
C GLU A 35 12.08 -15.74 -16.03
N ALA A 36 11.33 -16.10 -14.99
CA ALA A 36 10.39 -15.19 -14.32
C ALA A 36 11.06 -14.26 -13.28
N THR A 37 12.37 -14.38 -13.07
CA THR A 37 13.11 -13.54 -12.11
C THR A 37 13.05 -12.05 -12.46
N ALA A 38 13.04 -11.70 -13.75
CA ALA A 38 12.95 -10.31 -14.22
C ALA A 38 11.60 -9.64 -13.91
N VAL A 39 10.53 -10.42 -13.76
CA VAL A 39 9.18 -9.91 -13.46
C VAL A 39 8.81 -10.06 -11.99
N LEU A 40 9.63 -10.76 -11.20
CA LEU A 40 9.38 -11.02 -9.79
C LEU A 40 9.31 -9.73 -8.97
N LEU A 41 10.32 -8.86 -9.04
CA LEU A 41 10.34 -7.63 -8.23
C LEU A 41 9.28 -6.60 -8.65
N PRO A 42 9.01 -6.37 -9.94
CA PRO A 42 7.86 -5.58 -10.37
C PRO A 42 6.53 -6.17 -9.87
N GLY A 43 6.38 -7.50 -9.90
CA GLY A 43 5.22 -8.21 -9.34
C GLY A 43 5.10 -8.03 -7.83
N VAL A 44 6.21 -8.09 -7.09
CA VAL A 44 6.25 -7.81 -5.64
C VAL A 44 5.85 -6.36 -5.37
N LEU A 45 6.30 -5.40 -6.18
CA LEU A 45 5.91 -3.99 -6.04
C LEU A 45 4.40 -3.79 -6.25
N LEU A 46 3.81 -4.50 -7.21
CA LEU A 46 2.36 -4.49 -7.41
C LEU A 46 1.63 -5.16 -6.23
N ALA A 47 2.08 -6.34 -5.80
CA ALA A 47 1.50 -7.07 -4.68
C ALA A 47 1.61 -6.30 -3.36
N PHE A 48 2.70 -5.55 -3.18
CA PHE A 48 2.92 -4.69 -2.02
C PHE A 48 1.78 -3.68 -1.82
N TRP A 49 1.15 -3.19 -2.91
CA TRP A 49 -0.02 -2.32 -2.81
C TRP A 49 -1.13 -2.91 -1.94
N ALA A 50 -1.36 -4.22 -2.03
CA ALA A 50 -2.41 -4.89 -1.27
C ALA A 50 -2.18 -4.77 0.25
N PHE A 51 -0.95 -4.53 0.70
CA PHE A 51 -0.58 -4.40 2.10
C PHE A 51 -0.38 -2.94 2.54
N VAL A 52 -0.39 -2.00 1.61
CA VAL A 52 -0.31 -0.57 1.92
C VAL A 52 -1.53 -0.13 2.72
N GLY A 53 -1.29 0.70 3.75
CA GLY A 53 -2.32 1.13 4.69
C GLY A 53 -2.26 0.41 6.04
N PHE A 54 -1.38 -0.57 6.23
CA PHE A 54 -1.13 -1.16 7.55
C PHE A 54 -0.59 -0.10 8.53
N GLU A 55 0.09 0.94 8.05
CA GLU A 55 0.52 2.07 8.86
C GLU A 55 -0.66 2.78 9.54
N ASN A 56 -1.87 2.69 8.97
CA ASN A 56 -3.07 3.25 9.61
C ASN A 56 -3.41 2.50 10.91
N LEU A 57 -2.96 1.25 11.08
CA LEU A 57 -3.09 0.52 12.35
C LEU A 57 -2.28 1.16 13.47
N THR A 58 -1.23 1.94 13.16
CA THR A 58 -0.48 2.68 14.18
C THR A 58 -1.35 3.75 14.87
N PHE A 59 -2.39 4.26 14.19
CA PHE A 59 -3.37 5.13 14.82
C PHE A 59 -4.25 4.36 15.80
N LEU A 60 -4.69 3.15 15.43
CA LEU A 60 -5.46 2.25 16.30
C LEU A 60 -4.63 1.70 17.46
N ALA A 61 -3.30 1.64 17.31
CA ALA A 61 -2.42 1.18 18.38
C ALA A 61 -2.66 1.95 19.69
N ARG A 62 -3.03 3.24 19.60
CA ARG A 62 -3.34 4.10 20.75
C ARG A 62 -4.62 3.70 21.50
N GLU A 63 -5.50 2.94 20.85
CA GLU A 63 -6.76 2.47 21.41
C GLU A 63 -6.61 1.06 22.04
N LEU A 64 -5.47 0.40 21.86
CA LEU A 64 -5.17 -0.87 22.51
C LEU A 64 -4.96 -0.68 24.02
N ARG A 65 -5.36 -1.68 24.82
CA ARG A 65 -5.19 -1.66 26.29
C ARG A 65 -3.72 -1.54 26.71
N ALA A 66 -2.81 -2.27 26.05
CA ALA A 66 -1.37 -2.19 26.28
C ALA A 66 -0.59 -2.08 24.95
N PRO A 67 -0.54 -0.89 24.32
CA PRO A 67 -0.01 -0.70 22.96
C PRO A 67 1.40 -1.25 22.76
N HIS A 68 2.30 -1.05 23.72
CA HIS A 68 3.69 -1.50 23.64
C HIS A 68 3.86 -3.03 23.57
N ARG A 69 2.92 -3.78 24.14
CA ARG A 69 2.96 -5.25 24.18
C ARG A 69 2.07 -5.86 23.11
N ASP A 70 0.90 -5.27 22.89
CA ASP A 70 -0.16 -5.89 22.12
C ASP A 70 -0.09 -5.53 20.62
N PHE A 71 0.54 -4.40 20.25
CA PHE A 71 0.55 -3.94 18.86
C PHE A 71 1.25 -4.90 17.90
N LEU A 72 2.44 -5.40 18.26
CA LEU A 72 3.22 -6.28 17.38
C LEU A 72 2.50 -7.62 17.15
N PRO A 73 2.06 -8.37 18.18
CA PRO A 73 1.31 -9.61 17.98
C PRO A 73 0.04 -9.41 17.15
N VAL A 74 -0.74 -8.35 17.43
CA VAL A 74 -1.98 -8.06 16.70
C VAL A 74 -1.69 -7.72 15.24
N SER A 75 -0.67 -6.92 14.97
CA SER A 75 -0.28 -6.54 13.61
C SER A 75 0.22 -7.75 12.81
N VAL A 76 1.05 -8.60 13.42
CA VAL A 76 1.55 -9.83 12.78
C VAL A 76 0.40 -10.80 12.51
N ALA A 77 -0.52 -10.99 13.46
CA ALA A 77 -1.69 -11.85 13.25
C ALA A 77 -2.61 -11.32 12.14
N ALA A 78 -2.87 -10.01 12.12
CA ALA A 78 -3.69 -9.37 11.09
C ALA A 78 -3.04 -9.47 9.70
N LEU A 79 -1.75 -9.14 9.59
CA LEU A 79 -0.99 -9.26 8.34
C LEU A 79 -0.87 -10.71 7.87
N GLY A 80 -0.66 -11.65 8.79
CA GLY A 80 -0.60 -13.08 8.50
C GLY A 80 -1.93 -13.57 7.93
N LEU A 81 -3.05 -13.29 8.62
CA LEU A 81 -4.38 -13.67 8.17
C LEU A 81 -4.72 -13.06 6.80
N TYR A 82 -4.45 -11.76 6.63
CA TYR A 82 -4.69 -11.08 5.36
C TYR A 82 -3.79 -11.61 4.24
N GLY A 83 -2.51 -11.87 4.51
CA GLY A 83 -1.57 -12.45 3.56
C GLY A 83 -2.00 -13.85 3.12
N THR A 84 -2.38 -14.72 4.06
CA THR A 84 -2.93 -16.04 3.74
C THR A 84 -4.16 -15.93 2.83
N PHE A 85 -5.06 -14.98 3.13
CA PHE A 85 -6.25 -14.76 2.33
C PHE A 85 -5.94 -14.25 0.92
N ALA A 86 -5.02 -13.29 0.79
CA ALA A 86 -4.58 -12.76 -0.49
C ALA A 86 -3.93 -13.85 -1.37
N VAL A 87 -3.08 -14.69 -0.77
CA VAL A 87 -2.48 -15.84 -1.46
C VAL A 87 -3.56 -16.84 -1.89
N ALA A 88 -4.48 -17.21 -1.00
CA ALA A 88 -5.55 -18.15 -1.32
C ALA A 88 -6.43 -17.65 -2.48
N LEU A 89 -6.80 -16.37 -2.47
CA LEU A 89 -7.56 -15.75 -3.56
C LEU A 89 -6.76 -15.68 -4.88
N THR A 90 -5.46 -15.38 -4.80
CA THR A 90 -4.58 -15.38 -5.99
C THR A 90 -4.48 -16.78 -6.60
N VAL A 91 -4.27 -17.80 -5.76
CA VAL A 91 -4.27 -19.21 -6.19
C VAL A 91 -5.63 -19.56 -6.80
N THR A 92 -6.73 -19.14 -6.19
CA THR A 92 -8.08 -19.36 -6.72
C THR A 92 -8.23 -18.80 -8.13
N VAL A 93 -7.81 -17.56 -8.38
CA VAL A 93 -7.84 -16.97 -9.74
C VAL A 93 -6.94 -17.74 -10.70
N ALA A 94 -5.72 -18.09 -10.29
CA ALA A 94 -4.79 -18.87 -11.11
C ALA A 94 -5.37 -20.26 -11.49
N LEU A 95 -6.08 -20.88 -10.56
CA LEU A 95 -6.75 -22.16 -10.77
C LEU A 95 -8.00 -22.03 -11.65
N SER A 96 -8.75 -20.94 -11.55
CA SER A 96 -10.03 -20.77 -12.25
C SER A 96 -9.92 -20.10 -13.62
N VAL A 97 -8.88 -19.31 -13.89
CA VAL A 97 -8.73 -18.53 -15.14
C VAL A 97 -7.44 -18.96 -15.85
N ALA A 98 -7.48 -19.08 -17.18
CA ALA A 98 -6.26 -19.36 -17.95
C ALA A 98 -5.33 -18.15 -17.89
N ARG A 99 -4.00 -18.35 -17.81
CA ARG A 99 -3.02 -17.26 -17.63
C ARG A 99 -3.16 -16.12 -18.65
N SER A 100 -3.45 -16.46 -19.91
CA SER A 100 -3.65 -15.47 -20.99
C SER A 100 -4.97 -14.68 -20.89
N GLY A 101 -5.93 -15.16 -20.09
CA GLY A 101 -7.24 -14.52 -19.90
C GLY A 101 -7.40 -13.80 -18.55
N VAL A 102 -6.35 -13.73 -17.74
CA VAL A 102 -6.38 -12.99 -16.47
C VAL A 102 -6.45 -11.49 -16.76
N ASP A 103 -7.51 -10.84 -16.30
CA ASP A 103 -7.67 -9.40 -16.34
C ASP A 103 -7.19 -8.83 -14.99
N PRO A 104 -6.11 -8.03 -14.99
CA PRO A 104 -5.53 -7.48 -13.77
C PRO A 104 -6.45 -6.47 -13.06
N VAL A 105 -7.48 -5.96 -13.73
CA VAL A 105 -8.45 -5.00 -13.18
C VAL A 105 -9.69 -5.70 -12.65
N ALA A 106 -10.21 -6.70 -13.38
CA ALA A 106 -11.43 -7.40 -12.98
C ALA A 106 -11.20 -8.36 -11.79
N GLY A 107 -10.02 -8.98 -11.70
CA GLY A 107 -9.62 -9.82 -10.57
C GLY A 107 -10.67 -10.88 -10.20
N LEU A 108 -11.19 -10.83 -8.96
CA LEU A 108 -12.17 -11.79 -8.44
C LEU A 108 -13.54 -11.74 -9.14
N LEU A 109 -13.86 -10.66 -9.87
CA LEU A 109 -15.09 -10.63 -10.65
C LEU A 109 -15.04 -11.61 -11.83
N GLN A 110 -13.86 -11.99 -12.30
CA GLN A 110 -13.71 -12.96 -13.39
C GLN A 110 -14.13 -14.37 -13.00
N ILE A 111 -14.03 -14.72 -11.71
CA ILE A 111 -14.42 -16.04 -11.19
C ILE A 111 -15.86 -16.07 -10.68
N ALA A 112 -16.56 -14.93 -10.68
CA ALA A 112 -17.95 -14.84 -10.26
C ALA A 112 -18.88 -15.12 -11.45
N GLU A 113 -19.26 -16.38 -11.62
CA GLU A 113 -20.02 -16.83 -12.80
C GLU A 113 -21.45 -16.26 -12.84
N SER A 114 -22.15 -16.24 -11.70
CA SER A 114 -23.55 -15.80 -11.64
C SER A 114 -23.70 -14.29 -11.37
N PRO A 115 -24.71 -13.61 -11.94
CA PRO A 115 -24.96 -12.19 -11.68
C PRO A 115 -25.13 -11.82 -10.19
N PRO A 116 -25.84 -12.62 -9.36
CA PRO A 116 -25.94 -12.34 -7.93
C PRO A 116 -24.59 -12.39 -7.21
N VAL A 117 -23.73 -13.37 -7.54
CA VAL A 117 -22.39 -13.47 -6.93
C VAL A 117 -21.52 -12.29 -7.35
N ARG A 118 -21.57 -11.87 -8.62
CA ARG A 118 -20.87 -10.66 -9.09
C ARG A 118 -21.30 -9.41 -8.32
N ALA A 119 -22.60 -9.24 -8.11
CA ALA A 119 -23.11 -8.11 -7.34
C ALA A 119 -22.59 -8.11 -5.90
N VAL A 120 -22.60 -9.27 -5.23
CA VAL A 120 -22.05 -9.39 -3.87
C VAL A 120 -20.57 -9.06 -3.83
N VAL A 121 -19.76 -9.64 -4.73
CA VAL A 121 -18.31 -9.37 -4.80
C VAL A 121 -18.05 -7.89 -5.05
N ALA A 122 -18.78 -7.27 -5.98
CA ALA A 122 -18.65 -5.84 -6.28
C ALA A 122 -19.01 -4.96 -5.06
N VAL A 123 -20.12 -5.23 -4.38
CA VAL A 123 -20.52 -4.49 -3.17
C VAL A 123 -19.48 -4.61 -2.07
N VAL A 124 -18.95 -5.82 -1.86
CA VAL A 124 -17.91 -6.09 -0.86
C VAL A 124 -16.62 -5.35 -1.21
N ALA A 125 -16.18 -5.40 -2.48
CA ALA A 125 -15.00 -4.69 -2.95
C ALA A 125 -15.14 -3.16 -2.79
N VAL A 126 -16.26 -2.58 -3.23
CA VAL A 126 -16.56 -1.15 -3.07
C VAL A 126 -16.58 -0.76 -1.59
N SER A 127 -17.19 -1.59 -0.73
CA SER A 127 -17.22 -1.34 0.71
C SER A 127 -15.82 -1.34 1.32
N ALA A 128 -14.96 -2.29 0.95
CA ALA A 128 -13.58 -2.33 1.40
C ALA A 128 -12.79 -1.09 0.94
N MET A 129 -12.97 -0.67 -0.32
CA MET A 129 -12.35 0.54 -0.87
C MET A 129 -12.80 1.80 -0.12
N LEU A 130 -14.09 1.93 0.18
CA LEU A 130 -14.63 3.07 0.93
C LEU A 130 -14.12 3.11 2.37
N ILE A 131 -14.09 1.96 3.06
CA ILE A 131 -13.51 1.87 4.40
C ILE A 131 -12.04 2.29 4.38
N ASN A 132 -11.27 1.82 3.40
CA ASN A 132 -9.88 2.19 3.22
C ASN A 132 -9.74 3.71 2.96
N ALA A 133 -10.54 4.28 2.05
CA ALA A 133 -10.52 5.72 1.75
C ALA A 133 -10.81 6.58 2.99
N VAL A 134 -11.77 6.18 3.84
CA VAL A 134 -12.05 6.87 5.10
C VAL A 134 -10.86 6.81 6.05
N ALA A 135 -10.16 5.66 6.12
CA ALA A 135 -8.94 5.53 6.93
C ALA A 135 -7.85 6.50 6.45
N TRP A 136 -7.65 6.62 5.13
CA TRP A 136 -6.69 7.58 4.54
C TRP A 136 -7.04 9.04 4.86
N VAL A 137 -8.30 9.43 4.72
CA VAL A 137 -8.74 10.80 5.04
C VAL A 137 -8.46 11.10 6.52
N ARG A 138 -8.75 10.16 7.42
CA ARG A 138 -8.46 10.30 8.86
C ARG A 138 -6.96 10.38 9.16
N GLY A 139 -6.16 9.51 8.54
CA GLY A 139 -4.70 9.48 8.68
C GLY A 139 -4.08 10.80 8.22
N LEU A 140 -4.42 11.26 7.02
CA LEU A 140 -3.93 12.53 6.48
C LEU A 140 -4.36 13.73 7.34
N THR A 141 -5.62 13.75 7.81
CA THR A 141 -6.09 14.82 8.70
C THR A 141 -5.26 14.90 9.98
N THR A 142 -4.88 13.75 10.54
CA THR A 142 -4.03 13.70 11.72
C THR A 142 -2.61 14.18 11.41
N LEU A 143 -2.01 13.73 10.31
CA LEU A 143 -0.68 14.18 9.88
C LEU A 143 -0.62 15.69 9.63
N LEU A 144 -1.61 16.25 8.94
CA LEU A 144 -1.66 17.69 8.66
C LEU A 144 -1.82 18.52 9.94
N ARG A 145 -2.63 18.06 10.91
CA ARG A 145 -2.77 18.73 12.21
C ARG A 145 -1.47 18.70 13.01
N LEU A 146 -0.78 17.55 13.05
CA LEU A 146 0.50 17.43 13.73
C LEU A 146 1.56 18.33 13.07
N ALA A 147 1.66 18.30 11.74
CA ALA A 147 2.57 19.17 11.01
C ALA A 147 2.27 20.67 11.21
N ALA A 148 0.99 21.06 11.35
CA ALA A 148 0.62 22.43 11.67
C ALA A 148 0.94 22.82 13.13
N ALA A 149 0.75 21.89 14.07
CA ALA A 149 1.10 22.08 15.48
C ALA A 149 2.61 22.27 15.67
N ASP A 150 3.41 21.51 14.93
CA ASP A 150 4.88 21.60 14.92
C ASP A 150 5.41 22.76 14.05
N GLY A 151 4.53 23.64 13.56
CA GLY A 151 4.89 24.81 12.75
C GLY A 151 5.51 24.47 11.38
N THR A 152 5.33 23.23 10.91
CA THR A 152 5.80 22.77 9.60
C THR A 152 4.85 23.13 8.47
N LEU A 153 3.55 23.22 8.75
CA LEU A 153 2.54 23.71 7.82
C LEU A 153 1.79 24.92 8.38
N PRO A 154 1.15 25.74 7.52
CA PRO A 154 0.27 26.82 7.96
C PRO A 154 -0.88 26.29 8.84
N ARG A 155 -1.31 27.07 9.82
CA ARG A 155 -2.43 26.70 10.73
C ARG A 155 -3.76 26.48 10.00
N ARG A 156 -3.93 27.08 8.83
CA ARG A 156 -5.11 26.92 7.97
C ARG A 156 -4.72 26.08 6.75
N THR A 157 -5.06 24.80 6.79
CA THR A 157 -4.98 23.90 5.63
C THR A 157 -6.39 23.62 5.12
N PRO A 158 -6.56 23.40 3.79
CA PRO A 158 -7.85 22.99 3.26
C PRO A 158 -8.32 21.69 3.91
N ALA A 159 -9.66 21.53 4.02
CA ALA A 159 -10.26 20.37 4.64
C ALA A 159 -9.78 19.09 3.95
N PRO A 160 -9.10 18.16 4.65
CA PRO A 160 -8.48 16.99 4.02
C PRO A 160 -9.48 16.12 3.26
N VAL A 161 -10.72 16.06 3.72
CA VAL A 161 -11.82 15.36 3.04
C VAL A 161 -12.14 15.97 1.67
N VAL A 162 -12.12 17.30 1.54
CA VAL A 162 -12.40 17.99 0.27
C VAL A 162 -11.24 17.76 -0.69
N THR A 163 -10.01 17.95 -0.23
CA THR A 163 -8.81 17.75 -1.06
C THR A 163 -8.68 16.31 -1.52
N MET A 164 -8.82 15.33 -0.61
CA MET A 164 -8.77 13.91 -0.97
C MET A 164 -9.95 13.50 -1.84
N GLY A 165 -11.16 13.98 -1.55
CA GLY A 165 -12.34 13.74 -2.37
C GLY A 165 -12.12 14.21 -3.80
N ALA A 166 -11.65 15.45 -3.98
CA ALA A 166 -11.33 16.00 -5.30
C ALA A 166 -10.24 15.17 -6.03
N LEU A 167 -9.15 14.82 -5.34
CA LEU A 167 -8.09 14.00 -5.92
C LEU A 167 -8.57 12.59 -6.30
N PHE A 168 -9.39 11.96 -5.46
CA PHE A 168 -10.01 10.66 -5.78
C PHE A 168 -10.95 10.79 -6.98
N SER A 169 -11.78 11.84 -7.06
CA SER A 169 -12.68 12.06 -8.20
C SER A 169 -11.91 12.27 -9.50
N VAL A 170 -10.84 13.07 -9.48
CA VAL A 170 -9.98 13.28 -10.66
C VAL A 170 -9.31 11.97 -11.06
N THR A 171 -8.71 11.25 -10.12
CA THR A 171 -8.06 9.96 -10.38
C THR A 171 -9.05 8.95 -10.95
N PHE A 172 -10.24 8.85 -10.37
CA PHE A 172 -11.30 7.98 -10.84
C PHE A 172 -11.74 8.33 -12.27
N ALA A 173 -11.97 9.62 -12.57
CA ALA A 173 -12.35 10.06 -13.91
C ALA A 173 -11.27 9.75 -14.97
N VAL A 174 -10.00 9.93 -14.63
CA VAL A 174 -8.87 9.62 -15.52
C VAL A 174 -8.79 8.11 -15.77
N LEU A 175 -8.86 7.28 -14.72
CA LEU A 175 -8.76 5.82 -14.86
C LEU A 175 -10.01 5.19 -15.49
N LEU A 176 -11.18 5.83 -15.37
CA LEU A 176 -12.41 5.41 -16.05
C LEU A 176 -12.32 5.65 -17.56
N THR A 177 -11.60 6.70 -18.00
CA THR A 177 -11.42 7.01 -19.43
C THR A 177 -10.17 6.36 -20.02
N ASN A 178 -9.21 5.97 -19.18
CA ASN A 178 -7.92 5.42 -19.58
C ASN A 178 -7.59 4.15 -18.79
N HIS A 179 -8.37 3.09 -19.00
CA HIS A 179 -8.24 1.84 -18.24
C HIS A 179 -6.85 1.22 -18.28
N GLY A 180 -6.12 1.38 -19.39
CA GLY A 180 -4.74 0.89 -19.55
C GLY A 180 -3.74 1.50 -18.56
N LEU A 181 -4.06 2.65 -17.97
CA LEU A 181 -3.20 3.31 -16.97
C LEU A 181 -3.36 2.72 -15.57
N THR A 182 -4.35 1.86 -15.32
CA THR A 182 -4.67 1.38 -13.95
C THR A 182 -3.50 0.67 -13.31
N VAL A 183 -2.87 -0.27 -14.04
CA VAL A 183 -1.72 -1.04 -13.53
C VAL A 183 -0.49 -0.14 -13.34
N ASP A 184 -0.27 0.82 -14.25
CA ASP A 184 0.84 1.75 -14.14
C ASP A 184 0.67 2.73 -12.98
N ALA A 185 -0.54 3.27 -12.79
CA ALA A 185 -0.88 4.13 -11.67
C ALA A 185 -0.74 3.38 -10.33
N LEU A 186 -1.14 2.11 -10.30
CA LEU A 186 -0.97 1.23 -9.15
C LEU A 186 0.51 1.04 -8.80
N ALA A 187 1.33 0.66 -9.79
CA ALA A 187 2.77 0.48 -9.61
C ALA A 187 3.49 1.77 -9.22
N ALA A 188 3.11 2.91 -9.81
CA ALA A 188 3.65 4.22 -9.44
C ALA A 188 3.29 4.59 -7.99
N SER A 189 2.06 4.31 -7.58
CA SER A 189 1.61 4.55 -6.20
C SER A 189 2.36 3.65 -5.22
N SER A 190 2.54 2.36 -5.53
CA SER A 190 3.39 1.45 -4.75
C SER A 190 4.82 1.96 -4.61
N ALA A 191 5.41 2.48 -5.70
CA ALA A 191 6.76 3.03 -5.66
C ALA A 191 6.88 4.22 -4.70
N VAL A 192 5.87 5.09 -4.64
CA VAL A 192 5.82 6.18 -3.65
C VAL A 192 5.85 5.63 -2.22
N PHE A 193 5.04 4.61 -1.91
CA PHE A 193 5.00 4.00 -0.58
C PHE A 193 6.30 3.30 -0.21
N VAL A 194 6.92 2.60 -1.16
CA VAL A 194 8.26 2.01 -0.96
C VAL A 194 9.28 3.10 -0.62
N LEU A 195 9.26 4.26 -1.31
CA LEU A 195 10.14 5.38 -0.97
C LEU A 195 9.87 5.95 0.43
N ILE A 196 8.60 6.08 0.82
CA ILE A 196 8.22 6.52 2.18
C ILE A 196 8.81 5.56 3.22
N TYR A 197 8.64 4.24 3.03
CA TYR A 197 9.23 3.26 3.95
C TYR A 197 10.76 3.26 3.94
N ALA A 198 11.40 3.49 2.79
CA ALA A 198 12.84 3.63 2.74
C ALA A 198 13.32 4.81 3.60
N VAL A 199 12.65 5.97 3.51
CA VAL A 199 12.92 7.13 4.36
C VAL A 199 12.68 6.80 5.84
N CYS A 200 11.61 6.07 6.17
CA CYS A 200 11.34 5.64 7.55
C CYS A 200 12.43 4.71 8.10
N ILE A 201 12.92 3.74 7.33
CA ILE A 201 13.99 2.82 7.73
C ILE A 201 15.29 3.59 7.97
N VAL A 202 15.65 4.50 7.06
CA VAL A 202 16.83 5.37 7.22
C VAL A 202 16.70 6.24 8.48
N GLY A 203 15.52 6.82 8.72
CA GLY A 203 15.23 7.57 9.95
C GLY A 203 15.36 6.71 11.21
N TYR A 204 14.87 5.48 11.19
CA TYR A 204 14.97 4.54 12.30
C TYR A 204 16.42 4.16 12.63
N VAL A 205 17.22 3.85 11.60
CA VAL A 205 18.66 3.57 11.76
C VAL A 205 19.39 4.78 12.32
N ARG A 206 19.06 5.99 11.85
CA ARG A 206 19.66 7.23 12.36
C ARG A 206 19.32 7.51 13.83
N LEU A 207 18.09 7.17 14.26
CA LEU A 207 17.64 7.43 15.62
C LEU A 207 18.22 6.45 16.64
N TYR A 208 18.35 5.17 16.27
CA TYR A 208 18.76 4.09 17.19
C TYR A 208 20.16 3.53 16.94
N GLY A 209 20.87 3.99 15.90
CA GLY A 209 22.20 3.51 15.53
C GLY A 209 22.20 2.13 14.86
N LEU A 210 23.38 1.52 14.76
CA LEU A 210 23.58 0.20 14.15
C LEU A 210 23.42 -0.90 15.21
N THR A 211 22.26 -1.54 15.20
CA THR A 211 21.91 -2.71 16.00
C THR A 211 21.54 -3.84 15.05
N VAL A 212 21.53 -5.10 15.52
CA VAL A 212 21.08 -6.24 14.70
C VAL A 212 19.70 -5.95 14.07
N ARG A 213 18.77 -5.38 14.84
CA ARG A 213 17.43 -5.02 14.37
C ARG A 213 17.45 -3.94 13.28
N THR A 214 18.24 -2.88 13.45
CA THR A 214 18.31 -1.80 12.45
C THR A 214 19.05 -2.25 11.19
N VAL A 215 20.05 -3.13 11.30
CA VAL A 215 20.76 -3.74 10.16
C VAL A 215 19.84 -4.69 9.39
N SER A 216 19.06 -5.54 10.06
CA SER A 216 18.07 -6.40 9.39
C SER A 216 17.02 -5.57 8.63
N ASN A 217 16.55 -4.46 9.20
CA ASN A 217 15.63 -3.56 8.50
C ASN A 217 16.34 -2.82 7.34
N ALA A 218 17.59 -2.40 7.51
CA ALA A 218 18.36 -1.74 6.47
C ALA A 218 18.64 -2.66 5.27
N ALA A 219 18.76 -3.97 5.47
CA ALA A 219 18.89 -4.94 4.38
C ALA A 219 17.68 -4.90 3.42
N LEU A 220 16.48 -4.57 3.91
CA LEU A 220 15.29 -4.40 3.06
C LEU A 220 15.45 -3.27 2.05
N LEU A 221 16.28 -2.25 2.35
CA LEU A 221 16.55 -1.14 1.43
C LEU A 221 17.15 -1.63 0.11
N VAL A 222 17.92 -2.73 0.13
CA VAL A 222 18.50 -3.31 -1.10
C VAL A 222 17.41 -3.86 -2.01
N VAL A 223 16.46 -4.61 -1.44
CA VAL A 223 15.32 -5.17 -2.18
C VAL A 223 14.41 -4.05 -2.70
N MET A 224 14.16 -3.04 -1.87
CA MET A 224 13.35 -1.87 -2.23
C MET A 224 14.00 -1.05 -3.35
N ALA A 225 15.31 -0.82 -3.28
CA ALA A 225 16.06 -0.14 -4.33
C ALA A 225 16.01 -0.93 -5.64
N ALA A 226 16.23 -2.26 -5.59
CA ALA A 226 16.13 -3.11 -6.77
C ALA A 226 14.74 -3.08 -7.38
N ALA A 227 13.68 -3.14 -6.57
CA ALA A 227 12.30 -3.04 -7.04
C ALA A 227 11.99 -1.69 -7.69
N LEU A 228 12.47 -0.58 -7.11
CA LEU A 228 12.30 0.76 -7.67
C LEU A 228 13.02 0.95 -9.01
N VAL A 229 14.23 0.40 -9.14
CA VAL A 229 15.01 0.42 -10.40
C VAL A 229 14.31 -0.40 -11.48
N GLN A 230 13.87 -1.62 -11.16
CA GLN A 230 13.17 -2.48 -12.12
C GLN A 230 11.78 -1.95 -12.51
N SER A 231 11.14 -1.16 -11.65
CA SER A 231 9.88 -0.47 -11.97
C SER A 231 10.03 0.62 -13.04
N GLY A 232 11.28 1.04 -13.33
CA GLY A 232 11.59 1.98 -14.40
C GLY A 232 10.92 3.34 -14.21
N GLY A 233 10.29 3.86 -15.28
CA GLY A 233 9.67 5.20 -15.27
C GLY A 233 8.58 5.40 -14.21
N ARG A 234 7.96 4.32 -13.72
CA ARG A 234 6.88 4.37 -12.72
C ARG A 234 7.35 4.86 -11.36
N SER A 235 8.63 4.68 -11.03
CA SER A 235 9.20 5.16 -9.75
C SER A 235 9.63 6.62 -9.79
N LEU A 236 9.74 7.24 -10.98
CA LEU A 236 10.22 8.61 -11.15
C LEU A 236 9.36 9.63 -10.40
N TYR A 237 8.03 9.50 -10.47
CA TYR A 237 7.12 10.40 -9.77
C TYR A 237 7.42 10.45 -8.27
N GLY A 238 7.48 9.28 -7.63
CA GLY A 238 7.79 9.20 -6.19
C GLY A 238 9.18 9.71 -5.86
N ALA A 239 10.18 9.40 -6.70
CA ALA A 239 11.55 9.84 -6.49
C ALA A 239 11.67 11.37 -6.56
N CYS A 240 11.06 12.00 -7.57
CA CYS A 240 11.01 13.45 -7.70
C CYS A 240 10.35 14.11 -6.49
N VAL A 241 9.19 13.61 -6.06
CA VAL A 241 8.49 14.12 -4.87
C VAL A 241 9.36 13.99 -3.63
N ALA A 242 9.99 12.84 -3.41
CA ALA A 242 10.87 12.62 -2.26
C ALA A 242 12.07 13.59 -2.26
N VAL A 243 12.74 13.76 -3.41
CA VAL A 243 13.86 14.69 -3.56
C VAL A 243 13.43 16.13 -3.28
N CYS A 244 12.30 16.58 -3.84
CA CYS A 244 11.76 17.91 -3.60
C CYS A 244 11.45 18.14 -2.11
N CYS A 245 10.81 17.18 -1.45
CA CYS A 245 10.51 17.25 -0.02
C CYS A 245 11.78 17.32 0.84
N LEU A 246 12.78 16.47 0.55
CA LEU A 246 14.06 16.47 1.28
C LEU A 246 14.83 17.77 1.06
N ALA A 247 14.86 18.28 -0.17
CA ALA A 247 15.49 19.56 -0.49
C ALA A 247 14.81 20.73 0.25
N TRP A 248 13.48 20.73 0.29
CA TRP A 248 12.69 21.72 1.05
C TRP A 248 13.01 21.65 2.55
N CYS A 249 13.01 20.46 3.14
CA CYS A 249 13.34 20.27 4.56
C CYS A 249 14.77 20.74 4.88
N ALA A 250 15.75 20.38 4.04
CA ALA A 250 17.13 20.80 4.20
C ALA A 250 17.28 22.33 4.14
N TRP A 251 16.59 22.96 3.18
CA TRP A 251 16.57 24.42 3.05
C TRP A 251 15.95 25.11 4.27
N ARG A 252 14.83 24.59 4.79
CA ARG A 252 14.16 25.15 5.97
C ARG A 252 15.03 25.05 7.22
N HIS A 253 15.69 23.92 7.43
CA HIS A 253 16.63 23.73 8.55
C HIS A 253 17.80 24.72 8.50
N ARG A 254 18.37 24.96 7.30
CA ARG A 254 19.45 25.95 7.13
C ARG A 254 18.99 27.37 7.49
N ARG A 255 17.77 27.76 7.09
CA ARG A 255 17.21 29.07 7.45
C ARG A 255 16.99 29.24 8.95
N ALA A 256 16.46 28.22 9.63
CA ALA A 256 16.25 28.27 11.07
C ALA A 256 17.56 28.46 11.85
N ASN A 257 18.62 27.71 11.47
CA ASN A 257 19.92 27.81 12.13
C ASN A 257 20.65 29.14 11.85
N GLY A 258 20.44 29.73 10.67
CA GLY A 258 21.02 31.04 10.32
C GLY A 258 20.45 32.21 11.11
N VAL A 259 19.16 32.16 11.48
CA VAL A 259 18.51 33.21 12.29
C VAL A 259 19.00 33.19 13.75
N SER A 260 19.25 32.01 14.31
CA SER A 260 19.75 31.85 15.69
C SER A 260 21.16 32.43 15.88
N HIS A 261 22.01 32.37 14.84
CA HIS A 261 23.37 32.90 14.89
C HIS A 261 23.44 34.44 14.88
N ILE A 262 22.40 35.11 14.37
CA ILE A 262 22.29 36.58 14.33
C ILE A 262 21.68 37.12 15.64
N ALA A 263 20.86 36.32 16.33
CA ALA A 263 20.21 36.72 17.58
C ALA A 263 21.10 36.56 18.83
N GLY A 264 22.15 35.73 18.78
CA GLY A 264 23.07 35.48 19.90
C GLY A 264 24.30 36.39 20.00
N THR A 265 24.42 37.41 19.14
CA THR A 265 25.56 38.35 19.08
C THR A 265 25.22 39.76 19.57
N ARG A 266 24.18 39.92 20.39
CA ARG A 266 23.85 41.19 21.06
C ARG A 266 23.95 41.05 22.56
#